data_AF-A0A1W9ZA19-F1
#
_entry.id   AF-A0A1W9ZA19-F1
#
_cell.length_a   1.000
_cell.length_b   1.000
_cell.length_c   1.000
_cell.angle_alpha   90.00
_cell.angle_beta   90.00
_cell.angle_gamma   90.00
#
_symmetry.space_group_name_H-M   'P 1'
#
loop_
_entity.id
_entity.type
_entity.pdbx_description
1 polymer ?
#
loop_
_entity_poly.entity_id
_entity_poly.type
_entity_poly.pdbx_seq_one_letter_code
_entity_poly.pdbx_strand_id
1 'polypeptide(L)'
;MANFLTLPPEINSLLIFSGAGSAPLLNAATAWDGLASELATAASLFSRTTTDLAAKSWLGAASAAMTAAAAPYADFLSTACAHAAGTAEQARAVASAFEGARASTVHPLEVAANRSAFAQLVRANWLGLNAPAIMAAEARYERMWAADVAAMSGYHAGVVAAAAQLPGELQQFLQNLPNLGVGNKGNANIGQGNTGTGNIGIGNSGTDNSELVPPQAGNHNVGGGNNGSNNVGGGNNGNNNFGFGNFGNGNIGFGNGGPTNLSNPNVFAFQPAPGNHNVGMGNTGSNNVGLGNLGNGNIGGGNTGTGNIGAGNTGVGNFGFGNSGNGNIGIGLVGNGQVGINLAGLFNLDNGNIGLFNSGDHNVGFFNSGSGNIGIFSSGVNSVFPGHINSFGFGNSGTGSLGFGNSGAGNVGFFNSGLLNTGWGNAGSINTGGWNGNNLNTGLWNSGEANTGFGNSGHVNTGFGNAGNVNTGFGVATDAGEVGIGAVDNSGFGNSGGGISGFGNTTSGNGEGISGFFNTASPAGHTGVSSGFFNTGITAAMGPFPSGALSGFNSGLLNTGTGNSGLLSLAQILLKLT
;
A
#
# COMPACT_ATOMS: atom_id res chain seq x y z
N MET A 1 -35.33 3.05 12.34
CA MET A 1 -35.04 1.85 13.14
C MET A 1 -35.19 0.65 12.22
N ALA A 2 -34.21 -0.26 12.14
CA ALA A 2 -34.31 -1.44 11.29
C ALA A 2 -35.41 -2.38 11.82
N ASN A 3 -36.22 -2.94 10.93
CA ASN A 3 -37.33 -3.82 11.29
C ASN A 3 -36.81 -5.24 11.54
N PHE A 4 -37.07 -5.84 12.72
CA PHE A 4 -36.63 -7.21 13.03
C PHE A 4 -37.19 -8.26 12.06
N LEU A 5 -38.31 -7.94 11.38
CA LEU A 5 -38.89 -8.75 10.32
C LEU A 5 -37.98 -8.92 9.09
N THR A 6 -36.97 -8.06 8.90
CA THR A 6 -36.06 -8.13 7.74
C THR A 6 -34.63 -8.47 8.13
N LEU A 7 -34.36 -8.68 9.41
CA LEU A 7 -33.03 -9.02 9.91
C LEU A 7 -32.78 -10.53 9.78
N PRO A 8 -31.55 -10.95 9.44
CA PRO A 8 -31.19 -12.37 9.43
C PRO A 8 -31.10 -12.91 10.88
N PRO A 9 -31.23 -14.24 11.06
CA PRO A 9 -31.22 -14.87 12.38
C PRO A 9 -29.93 -14.58 13.17
N GLU A 10 -28.77 -14.41 12.53
CA GLU A 10 -27.52 -14.03 13.22
C GLU A 10 -27.66 -12.75 14.03
N ILE A 11 -28.40 -11.77 13.50
CA ILE A 11 -28.57 -10.46 14.14
C ILE A 11 -29.68 -10.53 15.19
N ASN A 12 -30.84 -11.10 14.86
CA ASN A 12 -31.95 -11.23 15.82
C ASN A 12 -31.54 -12.05 17.05
N SER A 13 -30.89 -13.20 16.83
CA SER A 13 -30.31 -14.04 17.88
C SER A 13 -29.26 -13.28 18.69
N LEU A 14 -28.26 -12.66 18.04
CA LEU A 14 -27.20 -11.97 18.79
C LEU A 14 -27.73 -10.84 19.67
N LEU A 15 -28.68 -10.05 19.16
CA LEU A 15 -29.25 -8.92 19.89
C LEU A 15 -29.93 -9.35 21.19
N ILE A 16 -30.76 -10.41 21.17
CA ILE A 16 -31.49 -10.84 22.38
C ILE A 16 -30.59 -11.54 23.42
N PHE A 17 -29.52 -12.20 22.96
CA PHE A 17 -28.57 -12.88 23.85
C PHE A 17 -27.46 -11.96 24.36
N SER A 18 -27.26 -10.80 23.73
CA SER A 18 -26.34 -9.77 24.18
C SER A 18 -26.99 -8.84 25.21
N GLY A 19 -26.20 -8.31 26.15
CA GLY A 19 -26.64 -7.30 27.11
C GLY A 19 -26.75 -7.79 28.55
N ALA A 20 -27.23 -6.91 29.43
CA ALA A 20 -27.25 -7.11 30.88
C ALA A 20 -28.38 -8.04 31.39
N GLY A 21 -29.26 -8.52 30.51
CA GLY A 21 -30.42 -9.34 30.86
C GLY A 21 -31.54 -8.57 31.57
N SER A 22 -32.49 -9.31 32.17
CA SER A 22 -33.68 -8.75 32.83
C SER A 22 -33.43 -8.19 34.24
N ALA A 23 -32.30 -8.52 34.87
CA ALA A 23 -32.03 -8.18 36.27
C ALA A 23 -32.10 -6.67 36.59
N PRO A 24 -31.55 -5.75 35.76
CA PRO A 24 -31.68 -4.32 36.02
C PRO A 24 -33.14 -3.84 36.05
N LEU A 25 -33.99 -4.42 35.18
CA LEU A 25 -35.40 -4.05 35.10
C LEU A 25 -36.22 -4.60 36.28
N LEU A 26 -35.88 -5.80 36.77
CA LEU A 26 -36.47 -6.37 37.99
C LEU A 26 -36.06 -5.59 39.25
N ASN A 27 -34.82 -5.10 39.30
CA ASN A 27 -34.37 -4.20 40.36
C ASN A 27 -35.15 -2.87 40.33
N ALA A 28 -35.37 -2.31 39.13
CA ALA A 28 -36.19 -1.12 38.95
C ALA A 28 -37.64 -1.37 39.41
N ALA A 29 -38.24 -2.52 39.08
CA ALA A 29 -39.56 -2.90 39.55
C ALA A 29 -39.64 -2.92 41.09
N THR A 30 -38.62 -3.47 41.75
CA THR A 30 -38.53 -3.50 43.22
C THR A 30 -38.44 -2.10 43.81
N ALA A 31 -37.68 -1.20 43.17
CA ALA A 31 -37.61 0.20 43.60
C ALA A 31 -38.96 0.93 43.44
N TRP A 32 -39.70 0.66 42.36
CA TRP A 32 -41.04 1.21 42.14
C TRP A 32 -42.06 0.71 43.18
N ASP A 33 -42.00 -0.57 43.56
CA ASP A 33 -42.83 -1.10 44.67
C ASP A 33 -42.49 -0.44 46.00
N GLY A 34 -41.19 -0.22 46.27
CA GLY A 34 -40.75 0.51 47.46
C GLY A 34 -41.33 1.92 47.51
N LEU A 35 -41.29 2.64 46.38
CA LEU A 35 -41.90 3.97 46.26
C LEU A 35 -43.42 3.92 46.45
N ALA A 36 -44.11 2.94 45.89
CA ALA A 36 -45.55 2.77 46.07
C ALA A 36 -45.91 2.59 47.56
N SER A 37 -45.14 1.78 48.29
CA SER A 37 -45.33 1.57 49.74
C SER A 37 -45.15 2.87 50.55
N GLU A 38 -44.13 3.66 50.25
CA GLU A 38 -43.90 4.95 50.91
C GLU A 38 -45.03 5.96 50.61
N LEU A 39 -45.50 6.01 49.36
CA LEU A 39 -46.61 6.87 48.96
C LEU A 39 -47.93 6.45 49.62
N ALA A 40 -48.20 5.14 49.74
CA ALA A 40 -49.36 4.62 50.46
C ALA A 40 -49.32 5.03 51.93
N THR A 41 -48.15 4.91 52.57
CA THR A 41 -47.93 5.32 53.95
C THR A 41 -48.16 6.81 54.11
N ALA A 42 -47.59 7.63 53.22
CA ALA A 42 -47.77 9.09 53.21
C ALA A 42 -49.24 9.49 53.04
N ALA A 43 -49.97 8.87 52.10
CA ALA A 43 -51.39 9.12 51.88
C ALA A 43 -52.22 8.80 53.13
N SER A 44 -51.97 7.64 53.77
CA SER A 44 -52.67 7.23 54.98
C SER A 44 -52.41 8.17 56.16
N LEU A 45 -51.15 8.61 56.35
CA LEU A 45 -50.77 9.55 57.40
C LEU A 45 -51.38 10.92 57.17
N PHE A 46 -51.37 11.41 55.93
CA PHE A 46 -51.97 12.69 55.57
C PHE A 46 -53.48 12.68 55.85
N SER A 47 -54.22 11.71 55.33
CA SER A 47 -55.67 11.60 55.56
C SER A 47 -56.04 11.42 57.04
N ARG A 48 -55.26 10.60 57.77
CA ARG A 48 -55.46 10.42 59.21
C ARG A 48 -55.23 11.71 59.99
N THR A 49 -54.16 12.44 59.69
CA THR A 49 -53.84 13.71 60.35
C THR A 49 -54.94 14.74 60.09
N THR A 50 -55.40 14.86 58.84
CA THR A 50 -56.48 15.78 58.48
C THR A 50 -57.80 15.42 59.16
N THR A 51 -58.14 14.13 59.25
CA THR A 51 -59.36 13.66 59.92
C THR A 51 -59.28 13.85 61.44
N ASP A 52 -58.15 13.51 62.06
CA ASP A 52 -57.94 13.71 63.50
C ASP A 52 -58.00 15.19 63.90
N LEU A 53 -57.48 16.09 63.04
CA LEU A 53 -57.55 17.53 63.26
C LEU A 53 -58.99 18.05 63.15
N ALA A 54 -59.75 17.57 62.16
CA ALA A 54 -61.13 17.97 61.92
C ALA A 54 -62.14 17.37 62.92
N ALA A 55 -61.81 16.24 63.57
CA ALA A 55 -62.70 15.52 64.49
C ALA A 55 -62.57 15.92 65.97
N LYS A 56 -61.54 16.69 66.36
CA LYS A 56 -61.27 17.03 67.77
C LYS A 56 -61.78 18.43 68.13
N SER A 57 -60.89 19.40 68.28
CA SER A 57 -61.20 20.73 68.84
C SER A 57 -61.61 21.78 67.79
N TRP A 58 -61.47 21.49 66.50
CA TRP A 58 -61.78 22.42 65.40
C TRP A 58 -62.99 21.92 64.59
N LEU A 59 -64.20 22.25 65.08
CA LEU A 59 -65.47 21.85 64.47
C LEU A 59 -66.20 23.07 63.88
N GLY A 60 -66.67 22.97 62.63
CA GLY A 60 -67.44 24.02 61.96
C GLY A 60 -67.09 24.20 60.48
N ALA A 61 -67.69 25.21 59.84
CA ALA A 61 -67.57 25.44 58.39
C ALA A 61 -66.11 25.62 57.89
N ALA A 62 -65.23 26.21 58.71
CA ALA A 62 -63.82 26.41 58.36
C ALA A 62 -63.02 25.09 58.32
N SER A 63 -63.28 24.18 59.27
CA SER A 63 -62.65 22.85 59.33
C SER A 63 -63.13 21.96 58.17
N ALA A 64 -64.42 22.04 57.83
CA ALA A 64 -64.98 21.39 56.64
C ALA A 64 -64.37 21.91 55.34
N ALA A 65 -64.18 23.23 55.20
CA ALA A 65 -63.54 23.83 54.03
C ALA A 65 -62.07 23.43 53.89
N MET A 66 -61.33 23.35 54.99
CA MET A 66 -59.94 22.89 54.99
C MET A 66 -59.81 21.40 54.63
N THR A 67 -60.69 20.55 55.17
CA THR A 67 -60.73 19.13 54.82
C THR A 67 -61.05 18.93 53.34
N ALA A 68 -62.00 19.71 52.80
CA ALA A 68 -62.33 19.71 51.37
C ALA A 68 -61.16 20.19 50.49
N ALA A 69 -60.37 21.17 50.94
CA ALA A 69 -59.18 21.63 50.23
C ALA A 69 -58.00 20.63 50.29
N ALA A 70 -57.93 19.81 51.33
CA ALA A 70 -56.89 18.79 51.52
C ALA A 70 -57.18 17.49 50.75
N ALA A 71 -58.44 17.15 50.51
CA ALA A 71 -58.84 15.91 49.83
C ALA A 71 -58.16 15.68 48.47
N PRO A 72 -58.04 16.68 47.56
CA PRO A 72 -57.35 16.48 46.28
C PRO A 72 -55.88 16.06 46.41
N TYR A 73 -55.20 16.44 47.50
CA TYR A 73 -53.81 16.05 47.72
C TYR A 73 -53.69 14.60 48.23
N ALA A 74 -54.62 14.16 49.08
CA ALA A 74 -54.71 12.76 49.50
C ALA A 74 -55.03 11.84 48.31
N ASP A 75 -55.94 12.29 47.44
CA ASP A 75 -56.29 11.60 46.19
C ASP A 75 -55.12 11.56 45.22
N PHE A 76 -54.35 12.65 45.10
CA PHE A 76 -53.11 12.70 44.32
C PHE A 76 -52.08 11.68 44.82
N LEU A 77 -51.82 11.62 46.13
CA LEU A 77 -50.86 10.67 46.70
C LEU A 77 -51.30 9.22 46.48
N SER A 78 -52.60 8.94 46.63
CA SER A 78 -53.18 7.62 46.37
C SER A 78 -53.07 7.23 44.89
N THR A 79 -53.28 8.20 43.99
CA THR A 79 -53.11 8.02 42.53
C THR A 79 -51.65 7.78 42.15
N ALA A 80 -50.72 8.54 42.73
CA ALA A 80 -49.28 8.37 42.53
C ALA A 80 -48.80 7.00 43.04
N CYS A 81 -49.32 6.53 44.18
CA CYS A 81 -49.09 5.18 44.68
C CYS A 81 -49.54 4.13 43.65
N ALA A 82 -50.76 4.26 43.11
CA ALA A 82 -51.28 3.34 42.11
C ALA A 82 -50.44 3.35 40.82
N HIS A 83 -49.97 4.51 40.37
CA HIS A 83 -49.08 4.62 39.21
C HIS A 83 -47.71 3.97 39.46
N ALA A 84 -47.11 4.15 40.64
CA ALA A 84 -45.84 3.53 41.01
C ALA A 84 -45.96 2.00 41.04
N ALA A 85 -47.01 1.47 41.68
CA ALA A 85 -47.30 0.04 41.70
C ALA A 85 -47.55 -0.52 40.28
N GLY A 86 -48.36 0.17 39.47
CA GLY A 86 -48.59 -0.21 38.07
C GLY A 86 -47.31 -0.22 37.23
N THR A 87 -46.39 0.73 37.46
CA THR A 87 -45.09 0.78 36.77
C THR A 87 -44.21 -0.42 37.13
N ALA A 88 -44.21 -0.83 38.41
CA ALA A 88 -43.50 -2.04 38.84
C ALA A 88 -44.03 -3.29 38.16
N GLU A 89 -45.36 -3.43 38.06
CA GLU A 89 -46.00 -4.54 37.34
C GLU A 89 -45.64 -4.56 35.86
N GLN A 90 -45.69 -3.41 35.17
CA GLN A 90 -45.32 -3.36 33.75
C GLN A 90 -43.83 -3.65 33.52
N ALA A 91 -42.95 -3.21 34.41
CA ALA A 91 -41.52 -3.55 34.36
C ALA A 91 -41.29 -5.07 34.48
N ARG A 92 -42.03 -5.75 35.37
CA ARG A 92 -42.02 -7.23 35.46
C ARG A 92 -42.59 -7.90 34.22
N ALA A 93 -43.65 -7.36 33.65
CA ALA A 93 -44.24 -7.88 32.41
C ALA A 93 -43.25 -7.80 31.23
N VAL A 94 -42.54 -6.68 31.08
CA VAL A 94 -41.49 -6.52 30.07
C VAL A 94 -40.32 -7.48 30.32
N ALA A 95 -39.88 -7.63 31.58
CA ALA A 95 -38.84 -8.60 31.93
C ALA A 95 -39.26 -10.04 31.57
N SER A 96 -40.51 -10.42 31.87
CA SER A 96 -41.05 -11.73 31.50
C SER A 96 -41.14 -11.92 29.98
N ALA A 97 -41.54 -10.87 29.24
CA ALA A 97 -41.60 -10.92 27.78
C ALA A 97 -40.20 -11.09 27.17
N PHE A 98 -39.18 -10.43 27.73
CA PHE A 98 -37.78 -10.59 27.32
C PHE A 98 -37.29 -12.02 27.54
N GLU A 99 -37.51 -12.61 28.71
CA GLU A 99 -37.06 -13.98 28.97
C GLU A 99 -37.80 -15.01 28.11
N GLY A 100 -39.10 -14.80 27.86
CA GLY A 100 -39.87 -15.64 26.94
C GLY A 100 -39.37 -15.56 25.50
N ALA A 101 -39.01 -14.35 25.05
CA ALA A 101 -38.41 -14.14 23.73
C ALA A 101 -37.06 -14.83 23.63
N ARG A 102 -36.16 -14.57 24.59
CA ARG A 102 -34.82 -15.18 24.65
C ARG A 102 -34.86 -16.71 24.67
N ALA A 103 -35.83 -17.29 25.37
CA ALA A 103 -36.01 -18.75 25.40
C ALA A 103 -36.53 -19.34 24.08
N SER A 104 -37.25 -18.54 23.29
CA SER A 104 -37.85 -18.97 22.01
C SER A 104 -36.98 -18.66 20.80
N THR A 105 -36.06 -17.69 20.92
CA THR A 105 -35.09 -17.33 19.88
C THR A 105 -34.02 -18.41 19.75
N VAL A 106 -33.59 -18.68 18.52
CA VAL A 106 -32.53 -19.63 18.22
C VAL A 106 -31.22 -19.16 18.85
N HIS A 107 -30.42 -20.10 19.36
CA HIS A 107 -29.14 -19.74 19.95
C HIS A 107 -28.11 -19.38 18.86
N PRO A 108 -27.30 -18.31 19.01
CA PRO A 108 -26.33 -17.89 17.99
C PRO A 108 -25.37 -19.00 17.51
N LEU A 109 -25.00 -19.93 18.39
CA LEU A 109 -24.13 -21.06 18.04
C LEU A 109 -24.80 -22.06 17.08
N GLU A 110 -26.14 -22.20 17.11
CA GLU A 110 -26.86 -23.07 16.17
C GLU A 110 -26.88 -22.46 14.77
N VAL A 111 -27.09 -21.15 14.68
CA VAL A 111 -27.02 -20.39 13.42
C VAL A 111 -25.61 -20.50 12.83
N ALA A 112 -24.58 -20.27 13.64
CA ALA A 112 -23.19 -20.43 13.23
C ALA A 112 -22.85 -21.86 12.77
N ALA A 113 -23.33 -22.88 13.49
CA ALA A 113 -23.14 -24.27 13.12
C ALA A 113 -23.76 -24.58 11.75
N ASN A 114 -24.98 -24.10 11.50
CA ASN A 114 -25.64 -24.27 10.19
C ASN A 114 -24.88 -23.57 9.06
N ARG A 115 -24.43 -22.33 9.24
CA ARG A 115 -23.63 -21.61 8.23
C ARG A 115 -22.30 -22.30 7.94
N SER A 116 -21.64 -22.83 8.98
CA SER A 116 -20.38 -23.58 8.82
C SER A 116 -20.58 -24.89 8.03
N ALA A 117 -21.67 -25.62 8.30
CA ALA A 117 -22.02 -26.84 7.58
C ALA A 117 -22.37 -26.53 6.11
N PHE A 118 -23.14 -25.47 5.85
CA PHE A 118 -23.44 -25.00 4.49
C PHE A 118 -22.16 -24.73 3.70
N ALA A 119 -21.20 -23.97 4.26
CA ALA A 119 -19.94 -23.66 3.59
C ALA A 119 -19.10 -24.93 3.31
N GLN A 120 -19.12 -25.93 4.19
CA GLN A 120 -18.46 -27.23 3.95
C GLN A 120 -19.13 -28.00 2.82
N LEU A 121 -20.46 -28.06 2.79
CA LEU A 121 -21.23 -28.74 1.74
C LEU A 121 -20.98 -28.12 0.36
N VAL A 122 -20.95 -26.78 0.29
CA VAL A 122 -20.63 -26.04 -0.96
C VAL A 122 -19.21 -26.34 -1.43
N ARG A 123 -18.21 -26.30 -0.53
CA ARG A 123 -16.81 -26.61 -0.90
C ARG A 123 -16.60 -28.06 -1.36
N ALA A 124 -17.43 -28.99 -0.89
CA ALA A 124 -17.38 -30.40 -1.29
C ALA A 124 -18.25 -30.71 -2.53
N ASN A 125 -18.99 -29.74 -3.10
CA ASN A 125 -19.97 -29.98 -4.16
C ASN A 125 -19.40 -30.02 -5.59
N TRP A 126 -18.23 -30.61 -5.79
CA TRP A 126 -17.53 -30.62 -7.08
C TRP A 126 -18.35 -31.29 -8.20
N LEU A 127 -19.13 -32.31 -7.85
CA LEU A 127 -19.95 -33.10 -8.77
C LEU A 127 -21.44 -32.76 -8.70
N GLY A 128 -21.85 -31.72 -7.96
CA GLY A 128 -23.26 -31.36 -7.78
C GLY A 128 -24.06 -32.30 -6.87
N LEU A 129 -23.46 -33.38 -6.35
CA LEU A 129 -24.14 -34.41 -5.55
C LEU A 129 -24.63 -33.93 -4.18
N ASN A 130 -24.05 -32.85 -3.64
CA ASN A 130 -24.47 -32.28 -2.35
C ASN A 130 -25.66 -31.31 -2.48
N ALA A 131 -26.21 -31.09 -3.67
CA ALA A 131 -27.32 -30.13 -3.86
C ALA A 131 -28.52 -30.37 -2.91
N PRO A 132 -29.01 -31.61 -2.65
CA PRO A 132 -30.07 -31.85 -1.68
C PRO A 132 -29.69 -31.47 -0.24
N ALA A 133 -28.43 -31.70 0.16
CA ALA A 133 -27.95 -31.37 1.49
C ALA A 133 -27.76 -29.84 1.68
N ILE A 134 -27.34 -29.14 0.63
CA ILE A 134 -27.26 -27.68 0.60
C ILE A 134 -28.66 -27.07 0.79
N MET A 135 -29.65 -27.53 0.01
CA MET A 135 -31.04 -27.09 0.16
C MET A 135 -31.61 -27.40 1.55
N ALA A 136 -31.27 -28.55 2.13
CA ALA A 136 -31.69 -28.89 3.49
C ALA A 136 -31.05 -27.95 4.54
N ALA A 137 -29.79 -27.55 4.35
CA ALA A 137 -29.12 -26.58 5.22
C ALA A 137 -29.75 -25.19 5.11
N GLU A 138 -30.09 -24.74 3.89
CA GLU A 138 -30.82 -23.48 3.66
C GLU A 138 -32.23 -23.52 4.25
N ALA A 139 -32.99 -24.62 4.06
CA ALA A 139 -34.31 -24.76 4.66
C ALA A 139 -34.27 -24.76 6.20
N ARG A 140 -33.18 -25.26 6.81
CA ARG A 140 -32.97 -25.13 8.28
C ARG A 140 -32.71 -23.69 8.67
N TYR A 141 -31.90 -22.96 7.91
CA TYR A 141 -31.64 -21.54 8.13
C TYR A 141 -32.92 -20.70 8.07
N GLU A 142 -33.75 -20.91 7.05
CA GLU A 142 -35.04 -20.21 6.91
C GLU A 142 -36.00 -20.50 8.07
N ARG A 143 -35.99 -21.73 8.63
CA ARG A 143 -36.75 -22.04 9.85
C ARG A 143 -36.22 -21.30 11.07
N MET A 144 -34.89 -21.14 11.20
CA MET A 144 -34.30 -20.35 12.29
C MET A 144 -34.72 -18.88 12.18
N TRP A 145 -34.66 -18.32 10.98
CA TRP A 145 -35.15 -16.96 10.72
C TRP A 145 -36.62 -16.79 11.12
N ALA A 146 -37.50 -17.71 10.69
CA ALA A 146 -38.91 -17.65 11.02
C ALA A 146 -39.17 -17.78 12.53
N ALA A 147 -38.42 -18.63 13.23
CA ALA A 147 -38.52 -18.79 14.69
C ALA A 147 -38.12 -17.50 15.44
N ASP A 148 -36.99 -16.89 15.05
CA ASP A 148 -36.52 -15.63 15.62
C ASP A 148 -37.52 -14.49 15.38
N VAL A 149 -38.07 -14.40 14.16
CA VAL A 149 -39.10 -13.40 13.83
C VAL A 149 -40.36 -13.59 14.68
N ALA A 150 -40.81 -14.83 14.87
CA ALA A 150 -41.97 -15.11 15.71
C ALA A 150 -41.71 -14.75 17.18
N ALA A 151 -40.54 -15.10 17.71
CA ALA A 151 -40.13 -14.74 19.07
C ALA A 151 -40.09 -13.22 19.29
N MET A 152 -39.47 -12.48 18.36
CA MET A 152 -39.38 -11.02 18.43
C MET A 152 -40.73 -10.32 18.21
N SER A 153 -41.62 -10.90 17.42
CA SER A 153 -43.00 -10.41 17.27
C SER A 153 -43.78 -10.55 18.58
N GLY A 154 -43.66 -11.70 19.25
CA GLY A 154 -44.24 -11.93 20.57
C GLY A 154 -43.68 -10.97 21.62
N TYR A 155 -42.36 -10.75 21.61
CA TYR A 155 -41.71 -9.77 22.48
C TYR A 155 -42.27 -8.36 22.27
N HIS A 156 -42.29 -7.90 21.02
CA HIS A 156 -42.80 -6.58 20.67
C HIS A 156 -44.26 -6.40 21.12
N ALA A 157 -45.12 -7.38 20.85
CA ALA A 157 -46.52 -7.35 21.28
C ALA A 157 -46.64 -7.26 22.81
N GLY A 158 -45.86 -8.05 23.56
CA GLY A 158 -45.83 -8.02 25.02
C GLY A 158 -45.35 -6.68 25.58
N VAL A 159 -44.28 -6.11 25.03
CA VAL A 159 -43.74 -4.82 25.47
C VAL A 159 -44.69 -3.68 25.13
N VAL A 160 -45.31 -3.68 23.94
CA VAL A 160 -46.29 -2.65 23.56
C VAL A 160 -47.53 -2.72 24.46
N ALA A 161 -48.02 -3.93 24.76
CA ALA A 161 -49.14 -4.11 25.68
C ALA A 161 -48.81 -3.58 27.08
N ALA A 162 -47.61 -3.87 27.59
CA ALA A 162 -47.16 -3.36 28.88
C ALA A 162 -46.98 -1.82 28.88
N ALA A 163 -46.40 -1.26 27.82
CA ALA A 163 -46.22 0.17 27.67
C ALA A 163 -47.56 0.93 27.57
N ALA A 164 -48.59 0.33 26.96
CA ALA A 164 -49.92 0.92 26.87
C ALA A 164 -50.63 1.07 28.22
N GLN A 165 -50.17 0.37 29.27
CA GLN A 165 -50.70 0.48 30.63
C GLN A 165 -50.01 1.56 31.47
N LEU A 166 -48.93 2.17 30.96
CA LEU A 166 -48.25 3.25 31.68
C LEU A 166 -48.99 4.59 31.53
N PRO A 167 -49.05 5.44 32.57
CA PRO A 167 -49.72 6.73 32.50
C PRO A 167 -49.08 7.68 31.47
N GLY A 168 -49.88 8.26 30.59
CA GLY A 168 -49.41 9.17 29.52
C GLY A 168 -48.84 10.51 30.01
N GLU A 169 -48.96 10.84 31.30
CA GLU A 169 -48.44 12.09 31.89
C GLU A 169 -46.91 12.13 32.02
N LEU A 170 -46.25 10.96 32.05
CA LEU A 170 -44.79 10.87 32.09
C LEU A 170 -44.14 11.45 30.82
N GLN A 171 -44.78 11.29 29.66
CA GLN A 171 -44.32 11.90 28.41
C GLN A 171 -44.31 13.43 28.48
N GLN A 172 -45.32 14.03 29.11
CA GLN A 172 -45.38 15.49 29.29
C GLN A 172 -44.35 15.99 30.31
N PHE A 173 -44.06 15.21 31.36
CA PHE A 173 -43.00 15.52 32.32
C PHE A 173 -41.61 15.50 31.65
N LEU A 174 -41.29 14.47 30.87
CA LEU A 174 -40.01 14.34 30.16
C LEU A 174 -39.83 15.43 29.11
N GLN A 175 -40.91 15.88 28.47
CA GLN A 175 -40.89 17.02 27.56
C GLN A 175 -40.57 18.35 28.25
N ASN A 176 -40.69 18.47 29.57
CA ASN A 176 -40.51 19.72 30.32
C ASN A 176 -39.32 19.70 31.29
N LEU A 177 -38.37 18.79 31.12
CA LEU A 177 -37.16 18.75 31.95
C LEU A 177 -36.37 20.07 31.83
N PRO A 178 -35.99 20.71 32.97
CA PRO A 178 -35.30 21.99 32.95
C PRO A 178 -33.90 21.86 32.34
N ASN A 179 -33.44 22.93 31.69
CA ASN A 179 -32.03 23.04 31.32
C ASN A 179 -31.19 23.34 32.57
N LEU A 180 -30.02 22.72 32.66
CA LEU A 180 -29.02 22.94 33.69
C LEU A 180 -27.84 23.72 33.09
N GLY A 181 -27.73 25.01 33.45
CA GLY A 181 -26.66 25.92 33.02
C GLY A 181 -27.15 27.09 32.15
N VAL A 182 -26.22 27.95 31.71
CA VAL A 182 -26.53 29.27 31.13
C VAL A 182 -26.68 29.21 29.61
N GLY A 183 -27.67 29.93 29.06
CA GLY A 183 -27.81 30.13 27.62
C GLY A 183 -28.36 28.95 26.83
N ASN A 184 -28.88 27.91 27.49
CA ASN A 184 -29.51 26.76 26.83
C ASN A 184 -30.91 27.12 26.29
N LYS A 185 -31.22 26.67 25.07
CA LYS A 185 -32.52 26.81 24.38
C LYS A 185 -33.09 25.41 24.09
N GLY A 186 -34.35 25.18 24.44
CA GLY A 186 -34.97 23.84 24.40
C GLY A 186 -34.99 23.19 25.78
N ASN A 187 -34.95 21.87 25.89
CA ASN A 187 -35.25 21.13 27.13
C ASN A 187 -34.17 20.08 27.46
N ALA A 188 -34.04 19.70 28.73
CA ALA A 188 -33.12 18.65 29.21
C ALA A 188 -31.64 18.83 28.82
N ASN A 189 -31.17 20.06 28.55
CA ASN A 189 -29.76 20.30 28.23
C ASN A 189 -28.93 20.50 29.50
N ILE A 190 -27.70 19.98 29.52
CA ILE A 190 -26.74 20.10 30.62
C ILE A 190 -25.48 20.80 30.09
N GLY A 191 -25.09 21.92 30.71
CA GLY A 191 -23.94 22.73 30.34
C GLY A 191 -24.34 24.12 29.80
N GLN A 192 -23.60 24.66 28.83
CA GLN A 192 -23.79 26.05 28.40
C GLN A 192 -24.07 26.20 26.91
N GLY A 193 -24.96 27.12 26.53
CA GLY A 193 -25.17 27.54 25.14
C GLY A 193 -25.70 26.46 24.19
N ASN A 194 -26.34 25.40 24.70
CA ASN A 194 -26.88 24.32 23.86
C ASN A 194 -28.25 24.72 23.26
N THR A 195 -28.53 24.31 22.01
CA THR A 195 -29.82 24.52 21.34
C THR A 195 -30.41 23.18 20.88
N GLY A 196 -31.53 22.78 21.47
CA GLY A 196 -32.24 21.53 21.17
C GLY A 196 -32.62 20.77 22.44
N THR A 197 -32.70 19.45 22.36
CA THR A 197 -33.07 18.59 23.51
C THR A 197 -31.96 17.62 23.90
N GLY A 198 -31.78 17.42 25.21
CA GLY A 198 -30.94 16.35 25.75
C GLY A 198 -29.44 16.47 25.46
N ASN A 199 -28.94 17.67 25.16
CA ASN A 199 -27.51 17.88 24.91
C ASN A 199 -26.70 17.97 26.20
N ILE A 200 -25.48 17.45 26.19
CA ILE A 200 -24.53 17.50 27.30
C ILE A 200 -23.24 18.17 26.83
N GLY A 201 -22.85 19.27 27.47
CA GLY A 201 -21.60 19.99 27.20
C GLY A 201 -21.84 21.44 26.76
N ILE A 202 -21.05 21.93 25.80
CA ILE A 202 -20.99 23.37 25.49
C ILE A 202 -21.27 23.62 24.00
N GLY A 203 -22.21 24.52 23.70
CA GLY A 203 -22.39 25.05 22.35
C GLY A 203 -22.86 24.04 21.31
N ASN A 204 -23.60 23.00 21.72
CA ASN A 204 -24.19 22.06 20.77
C ASN A 204 -25.45 22.65 20.12
N SER A 205 -25.64 22.43 18.83
CA SER A 205 -26.71 23.04 18.05
C SER A 205 -27.12 22.18 16.85
N GLY A 206 -28.10 22.60 16.04
CA GLY A 206 -28.51 21.92 14.81
C GLY A 206 -27.59 22.18 13.61
N THR A 207 -27.86 21.51 12.49
CA THR A 207 -27.14 21.73 11.23
C THR A 207 -27.42 23.12 10.66
N ASP A 208 -26.45 23.67 9.92
CA ASP A 208 -26.56 24.94 9.18
C ASP A 208 -26.82 26.19 10.05
N ASN A 209 -26.45 26.14 11.32
CA ASN A 209 -26.48 27.31 12.19
C ASN A 209 -25.36 28.30 11.81
N SER A 210 -25.78 29.51 11.43
CA SER A 210 -24.94 30.65 11.05
C SER A 210 -25.56 31.92 11.65
N GLU A 211 -24.84 33.06 11.66
CA GLU A 211 -25.42 34.35 12.08
C GLU A 211 -26.67 34.73 11.27
N LEU A 212 -26.80 34.21 10.04
CA LEU A 212 -27.91 34.47 9.12
C LEU A 212 -29.05 33.44 9.18
N VAL A 213 -28.82 32.26 9.80
CA VAL A 213 -29.80 31.18 9.87
C VAL A 213 -30.21 30.99 11.33
N PRO A 214 -31.51 31.07 11.68
CA PRO A 214 -31.96 30.89 13.05
C PRO A 214 -31.43 29.56 13.63
N PRO A 215 -31.00 29.54 14.91
CA PRO A 215 -30.50 28.32 15.54
C PRO A 215 -31.51 27.18 15.44
N GLN A 216 -31.19 26.17 14.65
CA GLN A 216 -31.90 24.91 14.55
C GLN A 216 -31.56 24.04 15.77
N ALA A 217 -32.53 23.22 16.19
CA ALA A 217 -32.35 22.27 17.28
C ALA A 217 -31.47 21.10 16.84
N GLY A 218 -30.40 20.85 17.58
CA GLY A 218 -29.62 19.62 17.50
C GLY A 218 -29.80 18.84 18.79
N ASN A 219 -30.06 17.54 18.71
CA ASN A 219 -30.50 16.77 19.87
C ASN A 219 -29.48 15.70 20.28
N HIS A 220 -29.41 15.42 21.58
CA HIS A 220 -28.62 14.31 22.17
C HIS A 220 -27.13 14.35 21.82
N ASN A 221 -26.55 15.53 21.62
CA ASN A 221 -25.11 15.66 21.44
C ASN A 221 -24.38 15.62 22.78
N VAL A 222 -23.19 15.01 22.81
CA VAL A 222 -22.32 14.95 23.98
C VAL A 222 -20.96 15.54 23.63
N GLY A 223 -20.53 16.56 24.38
CA GLY A 223 -19.28 17.27 24.19
C GLY A 223 -19.49 18.72 23.70
N GLY A 224 -18.63 19.20 22.80
CA GLY A 224 -18.51 20.64 22.53
C GLY A 224 -18.64 21.04 21.06
N GLY A 225 -19.49 22.02 20.75
CA GLY A 225 -19.55 22.64 19.42
C GLY A 225 -20.02 21.70 18.31
N ASN A 226 -20.87 20.72 18.63
CA ASN A 226 -21.44 19.83 17.61
C ASN A 226 -22.69 20.47 16.97
N ASN A 227 -22.79 20.39 15.65
CA ASN A 227 -23.91 20.86 14.83
C ASN A 227 -24.64 19.67 14.20
N GLY A 228 -25.88 19.40 14.59
CA GLY A 228 -26.68 18.24 14.19
C GLY A 228 -27.12 17.43 15.40
N SER A 229 -27.38 16.13 15.25
CA SER A 229 -27.91 15.27 16.33
C SER A 229 -27.08 14.02 16.58
N ASN A 230 -27.11 13.51 17.81
CA ASN A 230 -26.47 12.28 18.27
C ASN A 230 -24.94 12.26 18.07
N ASN A 231 -24.27 13.41 18.08
CA ASN A 231 -22.82 13.47 17.96
C ASN A 231 -22.15 13.34 19.33
N VAL A 232 -20.99 12.67 19.38
CA VAL A 232 -20.16 12.54 20.58
C VAL A 232 -18.76 13.05 20.28
N GLY A 233 -18.23 13.93 21.12
CA GLY A 233 -16.92 14.58 20.95
C GLY A 233 -17.09 16.07 20.64
N GLY A 234 -16.36 16.62 19.66
CA GLY A 234 -16.47 18.06 19.41
C GLY A 234 -16.20 18.57 17.99
N GLY A 235 -16.85 19.67 17.65
CA GLY A 235 -16.74 20.29 16.33
C GLY A 235 -17.29 19.46 15.18
N ASN A 236 -18.15 18.47 15.46
CA ASN A 236 -18.75 17.65 14.40
C ASN A 236 -19.93 18.40 13.75
N ASN A 237 -20.08 18.28 12.43
CA ASN A 237 -21.21 18.84 11.68
C ASN A 237 -21.92 17.73 10.87
N GLY A 238 -23.20 17.51 11.15
CA GLY A 238 -24.01 16.38 10.67
C GLY A 238 -24.45 15.50 11.83
N ASN A 239 -24.91 14.28 11.57
CA ASN A 239 -25.52 13.41 12.59
C ASN A 239 -24.73 12.13 12.88
N ASN A 240 -24.84 11.62 14.11
CA ASN A 240 -24.29 10.33 14.54
C ASN A 240 -22.76 10.22 14.39
N ASN A 241 -22.02 11.32 14.54
CA ASN A 241 -20.55 11.30 14.49
C ASN A 241 -19.94 11.04 15.87
N PHE A 242 -18.83 10.32 15.91
CA PHE A 242 -18.02 10.11 17.11
C PHE A 242 -16.60 10.62 16.89
N GLY A 243 -16.09 11.47 17.78
CA GLY A 243 -14.74 12.05 17.70
C GLY A 243 -14.77 13.54 17.40
N PHE A 244 -13.81 14.04 16.61
CA PHE A 244 -13.62 15.49 16.45
C PHE A 244 -13.58 15.96 15.01
N GLY A 245 -14.22 17.09 14.74
CA GLY A 245 -14.11 17.80 13.46
C GLY A 245 -14.64 17.02 12.26
N ASN A 246 -15.57 16.08 12.46
CA ASN A 246 -16.13 15.30 11.36
C ASN A 246 -17.25 16.07 10.64
N PHE A 247 -17.32 15.97 9.32
CA PHE A 247 -18.29 16.64 8.46
C PHE A 247 -19.10 15.63 7.62
N GLY A 248 -20.39 15.53 7.88
CA GLY A 248 -21.30 14.52 7.32
C GLY A 248 -21.87 13.61 8.41
N ASN A 249 -22.36 12.42 8.06
CA ASN A 249 -23.08 11.55 9.00
C ASN A 249 -22.34 10.24 9.27
N GLY A 250 -22.41 9.76 10.51
CA GLY A 250 -21.95 8.42 10.88
C GLY A 250 -20.42 8.24 10.88
N ASN A 251 -19.65 9.33 10.94
CA ASN A 251 -18.18 9.25 10.91
C ASN A 251 -17.63 8.96 12.32
N ILE A 252 -16.55 8.19 12.38
CA ILE A 252 -15.83 7.86 13.62
C ILE A 252 -14.36 8.28 13.49
N GLY A 253 -13.86 9.10 14.41
CA GLY A 253 -12.46 9.53 14.46
C GLY A 253 -12.30 11.04 14.26
N PHE A 254 -11.32 11.45 13.45
CA PHE A 254 -10.86 12.84 13.40
C PHE A 254 -10.86 13.40 11.98
N GLY A 255 -11.49 14.55 11.79
CA GLY A 255 -11.37 15.33 10.55
C GLY A 255 -11.85 14.58 9.30
N ASN A 256 -12.77 13.64 9.43
CA ASN A 256 -13.35 12.96 8.27
C ASN A 256 -14.40 13.86 7.62
N GLY A 257 -14.44 13.91 6.28
CA GLY A 257 -15.36 14.75 5.53
C GLY A 257 -15.56 14.26 4.11
N GLY A 258 -16.22 15.03 3.25
CA GLY A 258 -16.26 14.78 1.81
C GLY A 258 -15.30 15.70 1.07
N PRO A 259 -15.03 15.44 -0.21
CA PRO A 259 -14.10 16.26 -0.99
C PRO A 259 -14.55 17.71 -1.02
N THR A 260 -13.61 18.62 -0.84
CA THR A 260 -13.80 20.01 -1.26
C THR A 260 -14.07 19.97 -2.75
N ASN A 261 -15.25 20.40 -3.17
CA ASN A 261 -15.52 20.55 -4.58
C ASN A 261 -14.69 21.72 -5.13
N LEU A 262 -13.45 21.43 -5.56
CA LEU A 262 -12.56 22.42 -6.18
C LEU A 262 -13.03 22.86 -7.57
N SER A 263 -14.03 22.20 -8.17
CA SER A 263 -14.59 22.63 -9.46
C SER A 263 -15.50 23.86 -9.35
N ASN A 264 -15.90 24.24 -8.13
CA ASN A 264 -16.59 25.50 -7.87
C ASN A 264 -16.25 26.03 -6.46
N PRO A 265 -15.08 26.67 -6.27
CA PRO A 265 -14.70 27.24 -5.00
C PRO A 265 -15.60 28.43 -4.67
N ASN A 266 -16.67 28.19 -3.92
CA ASN A 266 -17.44 29.28 -3.33
C ASN A 266 -16.62 29.87 -2.18
N VAL A 267 -16.05 31.06 -2.38
CA VAL A 267 -15.28 31.79 -1.37
C VAL A 267 -16.10 32.16 -0.12
N PHE A 268 -17.43 32.09 -0.20
CA PHE A 268 -18.35 32.29 0.93
C PHE A 268 -18.90 30.99 1.53
N ALA A 269 -18.60 29.83 0.92
CA ALA A 269 -18.98 28.51 1.42
C ALA A 269 -17.85 27.52 1.13
N PHE A 270 -16.76 27.63 1.89
CA PHE A 270 -15.72 26.61 1.95
C PHE A 270 -16.22 25.40 2.75
N GLN A 271 -17.35 24.82 2.35
CA GLN A 271 -17.86 23.59 2.94
C GLN A 271 -17.38 22.43 2.06
N PRO A 272 -16.48 21.57 2.57
CA PRO A 272 -16.25 20.26 1.97
C PRO A 272 -17.63 19.59 1.80
N ALA A 273 -17.86 18.81 0.73
CA ALA A 273 -19.11 18.05 0.65
C ALA A 273 -19.24 17.15 1.90
N PRO A 274 -20.45 16.79 2.38
CA PRO A 274 -20.60 15.82 3.46
C PRO A 274 -19.98 14.47 3.08
N GLY A 275 -19.15 13.90 3.94
CA GLY A 275 -18.62 12.55 3.82
C GLY A 275 -19.25 11.65 4.87
N ASN A 276 -19.76 10.47 4.49
CA ASN A 276 -20.52 9.63 5.42
C ASN A 276 -19.79 8.32 5.74
N HIS A 277 -19.99 7.82 6.96
CA HIS A 277 -19.53 6.49 7.41
C HIS A 277 -18.02 6.26 7.27
N ASN A 278 -17.20 7.30 7.40
CA ASN A 278 -15.76 7.14 7.43
C ASN A 278 -15.27 6.78 8.84
N VAL A 279 -14.27 5.93 8.94
CA VAL A 279 -13.64 5.53 10.21
C VAL A 279 -12.14 5.82 10.14
N GLY A 280 -11.61 6.55 11.11
CA GLY A 280 -10.19 6.89 11.21
C GLY A 280 -9.92 8.38 11.11
N MET A 281 -8.87 8.78 10.39
CA MET A 281 -8.40 10.17 10.39
C MET A 281 -8.28 10.74 8.98
N GLY A 282 -8.82 11.95 8.77
CA GLY A 282 -8.61 12.74 7.56
C GLY A 282 -9.17 12.12 6.28
N ASN A 283 -10.12 11.19 6.37
CA ASN A 283 -10.70 10.58 5.18
C ASN A 283 -11.66 11.54 4.49
N THR A 284 -11.59 11.60 3.17
CA THR A 284 -12.34 12.50 2.31
C THR A 284 -13.20 11.68 1.33
N GLY A 285 -14.51 11.74 1.46
CA GLY A 285 -15.51 10.98 0.68
C GLY A 285 -16.37 10.11 1.61
N SER A 286 -16.79 8.91 1.21
CA SER A 286 -17.66 8.05 2.03
C SER A 286 -17.16 6.61 2.18
N ASN A 287 -17.51 5.97 3.30
CA ASN A 287 -17.21 4.57 3.61
C ASN A 287 -15.71 4.22 3.63
N ASN A 288 -14.83 5.20 3.88
CA ASN A 288 -13.39 4.94 3.97
C ASN A 288 -13.01 4.51 5.39
N VAL A 289 -12.04 3.60 5.51
CA VAL A 289 -11.50 3.13 6.78
C VAL A 289 -9.98 3.31 6.79
N GLY A 290 -9.45 4.07 7.75
CA GLY A 290 -8.02 4.28 7.94
C GLY A 290 -7.61 5.73 7.87
N LEU A 291 -6.52 6.04 7.16
CA LEU A 291 -5.81 7.33 7.23
C LEU A 291 -5.77 8.03 5.88
N GLY A 292 -6.35 9.22 5.78
CA GLY A 292 -6.13 10.12 4.65
C GLY A 292 -6.58 9.59 3.29
N ASN A 293 -7.60 8.72 3.25
CA ASN A 293 -8.10 8.21 1.97
C ASN A 293 -8.97 9.27 1.27
N LEU A 294 -8.87 9.37 -0.05
CA LEU A 294 -9.65 10.25 -0.91
C LEU A 294 -10.54 9.43 -1.86
N GLY A 295 -11.85 9.65 -1.84
CA GLY A 295 -12.84 8.92 -2.65
C GLY A 295 -13.71 8.00 -1.78
N ASN A 296 -14.13 6.84 -2.28
CA ASN A 296 -15.15 6.03 -1.59
C ASN A 296 -14.74 4.57 -1.34
N GLY A 297 -15.03 4.05 -0.16
CA GLY A 297 -14.87 2.62 0.14
C GLY A 297 -13.42 2.14 0.23
N ASN A 298 -12.45 3.03 0.45
CA ASN A 298 -11.05 2.66 0.56
C ASN A 298 -10.70 2.20 1.99
N ILE A 299 -9.85 1.18 2.11
CA ILE A 299 -9.38 0.64 3.39
C ILE A 299 -7.85 0.76 3.45
N GLY A 300 -7.31 1.40 4.48
CA GLY A 300 -5.88 1.58 4.71
C GLY A 300 -5.46 3.05 4.64
N GLY A 301 -4.37 3.39 3.93
CA GLY A 301 -3.71 4.70 4.04
C GLY A 301 -3.47 5.40 2.71
N GLY A 302 -3.91 6.65 2.55
CA GLY A 302 -3.56 7.51 1.42
C GLY A 302 -4.02 6.98 0.05
N ASN A 303 -5.07 6.17 0.02
CA ASN A 303 -5.62 5.68 -1.25
C ASN A 303 -6.50 6.76 -1.90
N THR A 304 -6.41 6.90 -3.22
CA THR A 304 -7.23 7.81 -4.03
C THR A 304 -8.09 7.02 -5.01
N GLY A 305 -9.41 7.26 -5.01
CA GLY A 305 -10.37 6.60 -5.90
C GLY A 305 -11.36 5.73 -5.13
N THR A 306 -11.70 4.55 -5.65
CA THR A 306 -12.78 3.73 -5.07
C THR A 306 -12.38 2.29 -4.77
N GLY A 307 -12.77 1.79 -3.58
CA GLY A 307 -12.64 0.38 -3.23
C GLY A 307 -11.21 -0.16 -3.13
N ASN A 308 -10.20 0.71 -2.93
CA ASN A 308 -8.82 0.26 -2.80
C ASN A 308 -8.51 -0.23 -1.38
N ILE A 309 -7.74 -1.30 -1.26
CA ILE A 309 -7.29 -1.88 0.01
C ILE A 309 -5.76 -1.85 0.07
N GLY A 310 -5.20 -1.25 1.12
CA GLY A 310 -3.75 -1.11 1.34
C GLY A 310 -3.32 0.34 1.42
N ALA A 311 -2.20 0.73 0.82
CA ALA A 311 -1.73 2.11 0.91
C ALA A 311 -1.18 2.72 -0.37
N GLY A 312 -1.47 4.01 -0.59
CA GLY A 312 -0.99 4.79 -1.73
C GLY A 312 -1.53 4.32 -3.08
N ASN A 313 -2.63 3.57 -3.13
CA ASN A 313 -3.21 3.13 -4.40
C ASN A 313 -4.04 4.24 -5.04
N THR A 314 -3.96 4.38 -6.36
CA THR A 314 -4.76 5.32 -7.16
C THR A 314 -5.59 4.58 -8.20
N GLY A 315 -6.91 4.77 -8.19
CA GLY A 315 -7.85 4.17 -9.14
C GLY A 315 -8.93 3.33 -8.45
N VAL A 316 -9.33 2.21 -9.06
CA VAL A 316 -10.49 1.42 -8.60
C VAL A 316 -10.10 -0.01 -8.25
N GLY A 317 -10.45 -0.46 -7.04
CA GLY A 317 -10.41 -1.88 -6.66
C GLY A 317 -9.00 -2.48 -6.59
N ASN A 318 -7.97 -1.68 -6.29
CA ASN A 318 -6.61 -2.19 -6.14
C ASN A 318 -6.40 -2.79 -4.73
N PHE A 319 -5.61 -3.86 -4.64
CA PHE A 319 -5.17 -4.46 -3.40
C PHE A 319 -3.64 -4.41 -3.30
N GLY A 320 -3.09 -3.73 -2.30
CA GLY A 320 -1.65 -3.69 -2.02
C GLY A 320 -1.08 -2.27 -1.86
N PHE A 321 0.09 -2.00 -2.43
CA PHE A 321 0.84 -0.76 -2.16
C PHE A 321 1.24 -0.03 -3.44
N GLY A 322 0.91 1.27 -3.54
CA GLY A 322 1.41 2.14 -4.60
C GLY A 322 0.96 1.75 -6.01
N ASN A 323 -0.18 1.06 -6.16
CA ASN A 323 -0.68 0.69 -7.49
C ASN A 323 -1.43 1.85 -8.14
N SER A 324 -1.28 2.02 -9.46
CA SER A 324 -1.97 3.01 -10.27
C SER A 324 -2.75 2.36 -11.40
N GLY A 325 -4.06 2.59 -11.44
CA GLY A 325 -5.01 2.00 -12.39
C GLY A 325 -6.07 1.15 -11.68
N ASN A 326 -6.63 0.14 -12.33
CA ASN A 326 -7.83 -0.57 -11.84
C ASN A 326 -7.62 -2.07 -11.68
N GLY A 327 -8.05 -2.63 -10.54
CA GLY A 327 -8.07 -4.07 -10.30
C GLY A 327 -6.69 -4.70 -10.15
N ASN A 328 -5.68 -3.94 -9.72
CA ASN A 328 -4.33 -4.46 -9.53
C ASN A 328 -4.17 -5.11 -8.15
N ILE A 329 -3.45 -6.24 -8.06
CA ILE A 329 -3.14 -6.92 -6.80
C ILE A 329 -1.61 -7.00 -6.67
N GLY A 330 -1.01 -6.12 -5.87
CA GLY A 330 0.45 -6.05 -5.86
C GLY A 330 1.10 -4.82 -5.26
N ILE A 331 2.36 -4.60 -5.66
CA ILE A 331 3.18 -3.46 -5.24
C ILE A 331 3.67 -2.71 -6.48
N GLY A 332 3.40 -1.41 -6.56
CA GLY A 332 3.95 -0.51 -7.57
C GLY A 332 3.43 -0.74 -9.00
N LEU A 333 2.35 -1.49 -9.18
CA LEU A 333 1.81 -1.84 -10.50
C LEU A 333 1.19 -0.62 -11.19
N VAL A 334 1.42 -0.48 -12.50
CA VAL A 334 0.84 0.60 -13.32
C VAL A 334 0.11 -0.02 -14.51
N GLY A 335 -1.20 0.17 -14.58
CA GLY A 335 -2.08 -0.44 -15.59
C GLY A 335 -3.35 -1.01 -14.96
N ASN A 336 -4.02 -1.94 -15.65
CA ASN A 336 -5.27 -2.54 -15.16
C ASN A 336 -5.16 -4.07 -15.09
N GLY A 337 -5.73 -4.68 -14.06
CA GLY A 337 -5.83 -6.13 -13.88
C GLY A 337 -4.49 -6.84 -13.67
N GLN A 338 -3.46 -6.12 -13.21
CA GLN A 338 -2.12 -6.68 -13.00
C GLN A 338 -2.03 -7.37 -11.64
N VAL A 339 -1.24 -8.42 -11.55
CA VAL A 339 -0.94 -9.11 -10.28
C VAL A 339 0.56 -9.28 -10.13
N GLY A 340 1.14 -8.90 -9.00
CA GLY A 340 2.57 -9.11 -8.70
C GLY A 340 3.27 -7.91 -8.07
N ILE A 341 4.56 -7.77 -8.32
CA ILE A 341 5.36 -6.63 -7.88
C ILE A 341 5.93 -6.00 -9.15
N ASN A 342 5.79 -4.69 -9.30
CA ASN A 342 6.52 -3.96 -10.31
C ASN A 342 7.96 -3.78 -9.84
N LEU A 343 8.88 -4.58 -10.41
CA LEU A 343 10.30 -4.48 -10.07
C LEU A 343 10.98 -3.34 -10.85
N ALA A 344 10.33 -2.73 -11.84
CA ALA A 344 10.89 -1.60 -12.57
C ALA A 344 11.06 -0.41 -11.60
N GLY A 345 12.30 -0.02 -11.37
CA GLY A 345 12.65 1.10 -10.49
C GLY A 345 12.65 0.79 -8.99
N LEU A 346 12.17 -0.38 -8.52
CA LEU A 346 12.19 -0.71 -7.09
C LEU A 346 13.60 -1.09 -6.59
N PHE A 347 14.37 -1.79 -7.44
CA PHE A 347 15.73 -2.23 -7.11
C PHE A 347 16.79 -1.66 -8.03
N ASN A 348 16.43 -0.80 -8.99
CA ASN A 348 17.41 -0.09 -9.80
C ASN A 348 17.56 1.34 -9.26
N LEU A 349 18.79 1.80 -9.11
CA LEU A 349 19.12 3.20 -8.82
C LEU A 349 19.42 3.91 -10.15
N ASP A 350 19.07 5.19 -10.24
CA ASP A 350 19.30 6.04 -11.43
C ASP A 350 18.55 5.59 -12.70
N ASN A 351 18.77 6.29 -13.82
CA ASN A 351 17.82 6.31 -14.94
C ASN A 351 18.12 5.23 -16.01
N GLY A 352 17.05 4.75 -16.66
CA GLY A 352 17.15 3.91 -17.86
C GLY A 352 17.59 2.46 -17.61
N ASN A 353 17.69 2.03 -16.35
CA ASN A 353 18.07 0.65 -16.01
C ASN A 353 16.94 -0.36 -16.23
N ILE A 354 17.27 -1.47 -16.90
CA ILE A 354 16.36 -2.59 -17.17
C ILE A 354 16.87 -3.84 -16.43
N GLY A 355 16.01 -4.50 -15.66
CA GLY A 355 16.38 -5.66 -14.82
C GLY A 355 16.37 -5.32 -13.33
N LEU A 356 17.25 -5.91 -12.51
CA LEU A 356 17.25 -5.75 -11.03
C LEU A 356 18.62 -5.41 -10.45
N PHE A 357 18.62 -4.62 -9.37
CA PHE A 357 19.83 -4.31 -8.59
C PHE A 357 20.92 -3.59 -9.40
N ASN A 358 20.56 -2.90 -10.48
CA ASN A 358 21.50 -2.08 -11.25
C ASN A 358 21.63 -0.69 -10.61
N SER A 359 22.82 -0.08 -10.71
CA SER A 359 23.10 1.30 -10.28
C SER A 359 23.84 2.09 -11.35
N GLY A 360 23.61 3.40 -11.43
CA GLY A 360 24.05 4.22 -12.57
C GLY A 360 23.11 4.10 -13.79
N ASP A 361 23.55 4.46 -14.99
CA ASP A 361 22.64 4.78 -16.09
C ASP A 361 22.60 3.73 -17.22
N HIS A 362 21.40 3.41 -17.71
CA HIS A 362 21.17 2.59 -18.91
C HIS A 362 21.81 1.18 -18.88
N ASN A 363 21.90 0.56 -17.71
CA ASN A 363 22.35 -0.83 -17.57
C ASN A 363 21.19 -1.81 -17.82
N VAL A 364 21.49 -2.96 -18.43
CA VAL A 364 20.52 -4.02 -18.73
C VAL A 364 20.97 -5.33 -18.08
N GLY A 365 20.19 -5.89 -17.17
CA GLY A 365 20.43 -7.19 -16.53
C GLY A 365 20.43 -7.10 -15.01
N PHE A 366 21.43 -7.68 -14.33
CA PHE A 366 21.43 -7.82 -12.87
C PHE A 366 22.73 -7.33 -12.22
N PHE A 367 22.61 -6.56 -11.14
CA PHE A 367 23.76 -6.15 -10.32
C PHE A 367 24.87 -5.39 -11.07
N ASN A 368 24.54 -4.72 -12.18
CA ASN A 368 25.51 -3.92 -12.91
C ASN A 368 25.66 -2.53 -12.27
N SER A 369 26.85 -1.92 -12.39
CA SER A 369 27.13 -0.55 -11.92
C SER A 369 27.80 0.31 -12.99
N GLY A 370 27.63 1.63 -12.94
CA GLY A 370 28.18 2.52 -13.97
C GLY A 370 27.19 2.73 -15.11
N SER A 371 27.64 2.74 -16.37
CA SER A 371 26.75 3.10 -17.48
C SER A 371 26.87 2.18 -18.70
N GLY A 372 25.72 1.82 -19.28
CA GLY A 372 25.63 1.10 -20.55
C GLY A 372 26.08 -0.36 -20.51
N ASN A 373 26.11 -1.00 -19.33
CA ASN A 373 26.52 -2.39 -19.19
C ASN A 373 25.34 -3.35 -19.42
N ILE A 374 25.56 -4.38 -20.25
CA ILE A 374 24.57 -5.41 -20.55
C ILE A 374 25.06 -6.75 -19.99
N GLY A 375 24.34 -7.31 -19.01
CA GLY A 375 24.61 -8.63 -18.45
C GLY A 375 24.55 -8.66 -16.93
N ILE A 376 25.55 -9.23 -16.26
CA ILE A 376 25.51 -9.46 -14.81
C ILE A 376 26.83 -9.04 -14.16
N PHE A 377 26.76 -8.33 -13.02
CA PHE A 377 27.92 -7.89 -12.22
C PHE A 377 28.97 -7.07 -13.00
N SER A 378 28.61 -6.50 -14.15
CA SER A 378 29.51 -5.65 -14.92
C SER A 378 29.56 -4.24 -14.35
N SER A 379 30.73 -3.62 -14.40
CA SER A 379 30.99 -2.29 -13.85
C SER A 379 31.75 -1.42 -14.85
N GLY A 380 31.64 -0.10 -14.69
CA GLY A 380 32.41 0.86 -15.47
C GLY A 380 31.55 1.66 -16.45
N VAL A 381 32.22 2.57 -17.15
CA VAL A 381 31.60 3.56 -18.03
C VAL A 381 32.35 3.62 -19.35
N ASN A 382 31.62 3.87 -20.43
CA ASN A 382 32.24 4.10 -21.73
C ASN A 382 32.67 5.57 -21.84
N SER A 383 33.91 5.87 -21.44
CA SER A 383 34.46 7.22 -21.54
C SER A 383 34.85 7.62 -22.96
N VAL A 384 35.03 6.65 -23.86
CA VAL A 384 35.43 6.89 -25.26
C VAL A 384 34.22 7.27 -26.11
N PHE A 385 33.08 6.61 -25.86
CA PHE A 385 31.81 6.86 -26.53
C PHE A 385 30.67 6.98 -25.51
N PRO A 386 30.46 8.17 -24.91
CA PRO A 386 29.41 8.39 -23.93
C PRO A 386 28.01 8.07 -24.48
N GLY A 387 27.18 7.38 -23.69
CA GLY A 387 25.83 6.97 -24.07
C GLY A 387 25.74 5.68 -24.90
N HIS A 388 26.87 5.06 -25.23
CA HIS A 388 26.91 3.80 -25.96
C HIS A 388 26.98 2.60 -25.01
N ILE A 389 26.74 1.39 -25.52
CA ILE A 389 26.97 0.15 -24.77
C ILE A 389 28.43 0.13 -24.30
N ASN A 390 28.63 -0.03 -23.00
CA ASN A 390 29.96 -0.12 -22.40
C ASN A 390 30.48 -1.54 -22.35
N SER A 391 29.65 -2.51 -21.96
CA SER A 391 30.08 -3.89 -21.89
C SER A 391 28.94 -4.86 -22.16
N PHE A 392 29.29 -6.06 -22.61
CA PHE A 392 28.35 -7.15 -22.78
C PHE A 392 28.92 -8.44 -22.17
N GLY A 393 28.20 -9.04 -21.22
CA GLY A 393 28.53 -10.30 -20.59
C GLY A 393 28.58 -10.23 -19.06
N PHE A 394 29.51 -10.95 -18.43
CA PHE A 394 29.51 -11.15 -16.98
C PHE A 394 30.75 -10.57 -16.33
N GLY A 395 30.60 -9.75 -15.28
CA GLY A 395 31.71 -9.33 -14.43
C GLY A 395 32.80 -8.54 -15.14
N ASN A 396 32.48 -7.87 -16.26
CA ASN A 396 33.46 -7.01 -16.93
C ASN A 396 33.62 -5.69 -16.15
N SER A 397 34.82 -5.14 -16.11
CA SER A 397 35.11 -3.84 -15.48
C SER A 397 35.90 -2.94 -16.43
N GLY A 398 35.65 -1.64 -16.34
CA GLY A 398 36.30 -0.64 -17.19
C GLY A 398 35.47 -0.31 -18.43
N THR A 399 36.10 -0.27 -19.61
CA THR A 399 35.52 0.33 -20.82
C THR A 399 35.46 -0.66 -21.98
N GLY A 400 34.31 -0.74 -22.65
CA GLY A 400 34.22 -1.39 -23.98
C GLY A 400 34.62 -2.87 -23.99
N SER A 401 34.15 -3.72 -23.08
CA SER A 401 34.58 -5.14 -23.04
C SER A 401 33.43 -6.13 -23.34
N LEU A 402 33.76 -7.23 -24.02
CA LEU A 402 32.84 -8.31 -24.37
C LEU A 402 33.31 -9.63 -23.74
N GLY A 403 32.44 -10.32 -23.00
CA GLY A 403 32.69 -11.65 -22.46
C GLY A 403 32.64 -11.69 -20.94
N PHE A 404 33.59 -12.37 -20.30
CA PHE A 404 33.52 -12.72 -18.88
C PHE A 404 34.75 -12.24 -18.11
N GLY A 405 34.55 -11.50 -17.02
CA GLY A 405 35.59 -11.19 -16.04
C GLY A 405 36.75 -10.35 -16.58
N ASN A 406 36.54 -9.59 -17.67
CA ASN A 406 37.61 -8.76 -18.23
C ASN A 406 37.75 -7.45 -17.45
N SER A 407 38.96 -6.89 -17.37
CA SER A 407 39.23 -5.59 -16.74
C SER A 407 40.09 -4.69 -17.64
N GLY A 408 39.88 -3.38 -17.57
CA GLY A 408 40.59 -2.42 -18.41
C GLY A 408 39.75 -1.98 -19.61
N ALA A 409 40.33 -1.94 -20.81
CA ALA A 409 39.67 -1.35 -21.98
C ALA A 409 39.69 -2.26 -23.20
N GLY A 410 38.55 -2.42 -23.87
CA GLY A 410 38.50 -3.05 -25.18
C GLY A 410 38.78 -4.56 -25.17
N ASN A 411 38.58 -5.29 -24.08
CA ASN A 411 38.95 -6.71 -24.03
C ASN A 411 37.82 -7.62 -24.51
N VAL A 412 38.16 -8.69 -25.24
CA VAL A 412 37.20 -9.67 -25.77
C VAL A 412 37.57 -11.08 -25.33
N GLY A 413 36.64 -11.76 -24.66
CA GLY A 413 36.79 -13.14 -24.20
C GLY A 413 36.73 -13.27 -22.68
N PHE A 414 37.68 -13.96 -22.06
CA PHE A 414 37.59 -14.38 -20.66
C PHE A 414 38.79 -13.91 -19.81
N PHE A 415 38.55 -13.22 -18.70
CA PHE A 415 39.56 -12.92 -17.68
C PHE A 415 40.79 -12.18 -18.22
N ASN A 416 40.63 -11.38 -19.27
CA ASN A 416 41.72 -10.54 -19.77
C ASN A 416 41.80 -9.26 -18.95
N SER A 417 43.02 -8.76 -18.71
CA SER A 417 43.28 -7.49 -18.04
C SER A 417 44.17 -6.59 -18.89
N GLY A 418 43.86 -5.30 -18.94
CA GLY A 418 44.64 -4.31 -19.71
C GLY A 418 43.89 -3.82 -20.95
N LEU A 419 44.57 -3.68 -22.09
CA LEU A 419 44.03 -3.01 -23.27
C LEU A 419 43.93 -3.94 -24.48
N LEU A 420 42.76 -4.00 -25.12
CA LEU A 420 42.55 -4.62 -26.43
C LEU A 420 43.06 -6.06 -26.53
N ASN A 421 42.88 -6.90 -25.51
CA ASN A 421 43.24 -8.30 -25.58
C ASN A 421 42.08 -9.14 -26.14
N THR A 422 42.40 -10.15 -26.94
CA THR A 422 41.43 -11.11 -27.50
C THR A 422 41.79 -12.53 -27.07
N GLY A 423 40.85 -13.23 -26.42
CA GLY A 423 41.01 -14.62 -25.98
C GLY A 423 40.83 -14.77 -24.48
N TRP A 424 41.74 -15.46 -23.77
CA TRP A 424 41.58 -15.68 -22.33
C TRP A 424 42.83 -15.42 -21.49
N GLY A 425 42.64 -14.91 -20.26
CA GLY A 425 43.70 -14.81 -19.25
C GLY A 425 44.90 -13.96 -19.66
N ASN A 426 44.79 -13.09 -20.67
CA ASN A 426 45.89 -12.25 -21.10
C ASN A 426 46.01 -11.02 -20.18
N ALA A 427 47.23 -10.59 -19.89
CA ALA A 427 47.53 -9.41 -19.09
C ALA A 427 48.49 -8.48 -19.85
N GLY A 428 48.09 -7.22 -20.02
CA GLY A 428 48.85 -6.22 -20.79
C GLY A 428 48.06 -5.76 -22.01
N SER A 429 48.71 -5.51 -23.14
CA SER A 429 48.06 -4.85 -24.28
C SER A 429 48.17 -5.63 -25.59
N ILE A 430 47.06 -5.68 -26.34
CA ILE A 430 47.03 -6.16 -27.72
C ILE A 430 47.53 -7.59 -27.83
N ASN A 431 47.14 -8.47 -26.92
CA ASN A 431 47.46 -9.90 -27.01
C ASN A 431 46.32 -10.69 -27.65
N THR A 432 46.67 -11.69 -28.46
CA THR A 432 45.73 -12.63 -29.05
C THR A 432 46.03 -14.06 -28.60
N GLY A 433 45.05 -14.75 -28.02
CA GLY A 433 45.19 -16.12 -27.56
C GLY A 433 45.03 -16.21 -26.04
N GLY A 434 45.95 -16.88 -25.36
CA GLY A 434 45.74 -17.34 -23.98
C GLY A 434 46.93 -17.12 -23.06
N TRP A 435 46.71 -16.58 -21.86
CA TRP A 435 47.74 -16.47 -20.81
C TRP A 435 49.00 -15.73 -21.25
N ASN A 436 48.89 -14.78 -22.18
CA ASN A 436 50.01 -13.94 -22.55
C ASN A 436 50.16 -12.77 -21.56
N GLY A 437 51.38 -12.42 -21.21
CA GLY A 437 51.74 -11.24 -20.43
C GLY A 437 52.33 -10.14 -21.32
N ASN A 438 52.52 -8.93 -20.79
CA ASN A 438 53.07 -7.79 -21.52
C ASN A 438 52.30 -7.52 -22.84
N ASN A 439 52.96 -7.14 -23.93
CA ASN A 439 52.29 -6.58 -25.11
C ASN A 439 52.53 -7.39 -26.39
N LEU A 440 51.56 -7.31 -27.30
CA LEU A 440 51.68 -7.76 -28.69
C LEU A 440 52.01 -9.24 -28.89
N ASN A 441 51.55 -10.12 -28.01
CA ASN A 441 51.78 -11.55 -28.20
C ASN A 441 50.62 -12.24 -28.91
N THR A 442 50.95 -13.21 -29.77
CA THR A 442 50.01 -14.12 -30.41
C THR A 442 50.30 -15.57 -30.02
N GLY A 443 49.32 -16.28 -29.48
CA GLY A 443 49.45 -17.67 -29.08
C GLY A 443 49.24 -17.85 -27.59
N LEU A 444 50.04 -18.68 -26.93
CA LEU A 444 49.81 -19.06 -25.53
C LEU A 444 51.05 -18.83 -24.64
N TRP A 445 50.85 -18.40 -23.40
CA TRP A 445 51.89 -18.35 -22.36
C TRP A 445 53.12 -17.49 -22.69
N ASN A 446 53.01 -16.54 -23.62
CA ASN A 446 54.14 -15.66 -23.93
C ASN A 446 54.17 -14.50 -22.92
N SER A 447 55.24 -14.34 -22.17
CA SER A 447 55.37 -13.28 -21.15
C SER A 447 56.20 -12.07 -21.61
N GLY A 448 56.92 -12.22 -22.71
CA GLY A 448 57.71 -11.15 -23.32
C GLY A 448 56.87 -10.26 -24.23
N GLU A 449 57.48 -9.61 -25.22
CA GLU A 449 56.78 -8.69 -26.12
C GLU A 449 56.92 -9.11 -27.58
N ALA A 450 55.87 -8.85 -28.36
CA ALA A 450 55.81 -9.12 -29.80
C ALA A 450 56.13 -10.57 -30.17
N ASN A 451 55.76 -11.57 -29.37
CA ASN A 451 56.03 -12.99 -29.65
C ASN A 451 54.88 -13.71 -30.35
N THR A 452 55.21 -14.73 -31.14
CA THR A 452 54.27 -15.66 -31.77
C THR A 452 54.58 -17.09 -31.39
N GLY A 453 53.59 -17.81 -30.86
CA GLY A 453 53.71 -19.24 -30.53
C GLY A 453 53.45 -19.50 -29.05
N PHE A 454 54.30 -20.32 -28.42
CA PHE A 454 54.05 -20.83 -27.07
C PHE A 454 55.20 -20.53 -26.12
N GLY A 455 54.92 -19.92 -24.96
CA GLY A 455 55.88 -19.89 -23.86
C GLY A 455 57.13 -19.03 -24.07
N ASN A 456 57.09 -18.04 -24.97
CA ASN A 456 58.24 -17.18 -25.25
C ASN A 456 58.30 -16.02 -24.24
N SER A 457 59.44 -15.84 -23.58
CA SER A 457 59.64 -14.78 -22.57
C SER A 457 60.50 -13.61 -23.05
N GLY A 458 61.22 -13.77 -24.15
CA GLY A 458 62.01 -12.71 -24.78
C GLY A 458 61.19 -11.80 -25.71
N HIS A 459 61.87 -11.05 -26.56
CA HIS A 459 61.27 -10.10 -27.51
C HIS A 459 61.27 -10.66 -28.94
N VAL A 460 60.19 -10.51 -29.70
CA VAL A 460 60.11 -10.81 -31.16
C VAL A 460 60.46 -12.26 -31.49
N ASN A 461 60.01 -13.20 -30.66
CA ASN A 461 60.25 -14.62 -30.92
C ASN A 461 59.11 -15.30 -31.67
N THR A 462 59.46 -16.24 -32.53
CA THR A 462 58.52 -17.14 -33.22
C THR A 462 58.83 -18.59 -32.85
N GLY A 463 57.87 -19.30 -32.26
CA GLY A 463 58.03 -20.73 -31.92
C GLY A 463 57.76 -21.01 -30.45
N PHE A 464 58.57 -21.87 -29.83
CA PHE A 464 58.26 -22.46 -28.52
C PHE A 464 59.38 -22.22 -27.51
N GLY A 465 59.08 -21.58 -26.38
CA GLY A 465 59.96 -21.52 -25.22
C GLY A 465 61.23 -20.69 -25.42
N ASN A 466 61.22 -19.69 -26.29
CA ASN A 466 62.40 -18.85 -26.54
C ASN A 466 62.48 -17.72 -25.48
N ALA A 467 63.61 -17.69 -24.77
CA ALA A 467 63.88 -16.71 -23.71
C ALA A 467 64.78 -15.56 -24.18
N GLY A 468 65.63 -15.79 -25.18
CA GLY A 468 66.38 -14.72 -25.84
C GLY A 468 65.50 -13.93 -26.81
N ASN A 469 66.08 -12.95 -27.49
CA ASN A 469 65.39 -12.06 -28.41
C ASN A 469 65.58 -12.43 -29.89
N VAL A 470 64.59 -12.09 -30.71
CA VAL A 470 64.60 -12.21 -32.19
C VAL A 470 64.77 -13.67 -32.67
N ASN A 471 64.32 -14.63 -31.88
CA ASN A 471 64.53 -16.05 -32.16
C ASN A 471 63.38 -16.66 -32.95
N THR A 472 63.72 -17.52 -33.90
CA THR A 472 62.75 -18.45 -34.51
C THR A 472 63.17 -19.88 -34.22
N GLY A 473 62.36 -20.64 -33.46
CA GLY A 473 62.69 -22.02 -33.12
C GLY A 473 62.16 -22.49 -31.78
N PHE A 474 62.89 -23.44 -31.16
CA PHE A 474 62.51 -24.12 -29.93
C PHE A 474 63.58 -23.93 -28.86
N GLY A 475 63.23 -23.35 -27.71
CA GLY A 475 64.07 -23.31 -26.51
C GLY A 475 65.30 -22.41 -26.61
N VAL A 476 65.29 -21.39 -27.47
CA VAL A 476 66.47 -20.53 -27.70
C VAL A 476 66.58 -19.49 -26.59
N ALA A 477 67.66 -19.54 -25.83
CA ALA A 477 67.89 -18.67 -24.66
C ALA A 477 68.82 -17.48 -24.94
N THR A 478 69.50 -17.46 -26.07
CA THR A 478 70.40 -16.38 -26.49
C THR A 478 69.73 -15.50 -27.54
N ASP A 479 70.20 -14.26 -27.67
CA ASP A 479 69.68 -13.34 -28.67
C ASP A 479 70.22 -13.69 -30.06
N ALA A 480 69.33 -13.76 -31.06
CA ALA A 480 69.70 -13.97 -32.46
C ALA A 480 69.85 -12.64 -33.25
N GLY A 481 69.51 -11.51 -32.63
CA GLY A 481 69.58 -10.19 -33.23
C GLY A 481 69.51 -9.06 -32.20
N GLU A 482 69.76 -7.85 -32.67
CA GLU A 482 69.67 -6.63 -31.85
C GLU A 482 68.20 -6.22 -31.63
N VAL A 483 67.89 -5.71 -30.44
CA VAL A 483 66.57 -5.19 -30.05
C VAL A 483 66.65 -3.66 -29.95
N GLY A 484 65.76 -2.90 -30.60
CA GLY A 484 65.83 -1.43 -30.51
C GLY A 484 64.80 -0.61 -31.31
N ILE A 485 64.81 0.71 -31.06
CA ILE A 485 63.81 1.77 -31.42
C ILE A 485 63.72 2.08 -32.94
N GLY A 486 64.12 1.14 -33.79
CA GLY A 486 64.06 1.25 -35.26
C GLY A 486 64.01 -0.09 -35.98
N ALA A 487 63.94 -1.21 -35.26
CA ALA A 487 63.72 -2.51 -35.84
C ALA A 487 62.22 -2.67 -36.16
N VAL A 488 61.93 -3.15 -37.38
CA VAL A 488 60.57 -3.50 -37.81
C VAL A 488 60.25 -4.85 -37.17
N ASP A 489 59.91 -4.79 -35.89
CA ASP A 489 59.86 -5.95 -34.98
C ASP A 489 58.61 -6.80 -35.23
N ASN A 490 58.76 -7.78 -36.12
CA ASN A 490 57.70 -8.73 -36.44
C ASN A 490 58.08 -10.16 -36.02
N SER A 491 57.18 -10.84 -35.31
CA SER A 491 57.21 -12.29 -35.14
C SER A 491 56.06 -12.96 -35.89
N GLY A 492 56.15 -14.27 -36.07
CA GLY A 492 55.15 -15.06 -36.77
C GLY A 492 55.36 -15.07 -38.28
N PHE A 493 54.28 -15.27 -39.04
CA PHE A 493 54.37 -15.63 -40.46
C PHE A 493 53.47 -14.78 -41.35
N GLY A 494 54.00 -14.32 -42.48
CA GLY A 494 53.21 -13.60 -43.50
C GLY A 494 52.74 -12.21 -43.07
N ASN A 495 53.40 -11.60 -42.08
CA ASN A 495 53.08 -10.26 -41.61
C ASN A 495 53.75 -9.18 -42.49
N SER A 496 53.10 -8.04 -42.67
CA SER A 496 53.60 -6.91 -43.47
C SER A 496 53.39 -5.59 -42.73
N GLY A 497 54.45 -4.78 -42.60
CA GLY A 497 54.51 -3.59 -41.74
C GLY A 497 55.47 -3.79 -40.56
N GLY A 498 55.32 -3.04 -39.47
CA GLY A 498 56.15 -3.16 -38.26
C GLY A 498 55.34 -3.25 -36.97
N GLY A 499 55.95 -3.86 -35.93
CA GLY A 499 55.33 -4.06 -34.62
C GLY A 499 54.21 -5.10 -34.69
N ILE A 500 54.48 -6.30 -35.22
CA ILE A 500 53.42 -7.28 -35.51
C ILE A 500 53.78 -8.66 -34.95
N SER A 501 52.82 -9.32 -34.30
CA SER A 501 52.88 -10.76 -34.06
C SER A 501 51.73 -11.50 -34.73
N GLY A 502 51.89 -12.80 -34.90
CA GLY A 502 50.85 -13.69 -35.39
C GLY A 502 50.95 -14.00 -36.88
N PHE A 503 49.83 -14.04 -37.59
CA PHE A 503 49.76 -14.62 -38.92
C PHE A 503 49.01 -13.73 -39.90
N GLY A 504 49.64 -13.39 -41.02
CA GLY A 504 48.98 -12.72 -42.14
C GLY A 504 48.49 -11.30 -41.85
N ASN A 505 49.00 -10.64 -40.81
CA ASN A 505 48.59 -9.31 -40.42
C ASN A 505 49.26 -8.24 -41.31
N THR A 506 48.53 -7.19 -41.68
CA THR A 506 49.02 -6.16 -42.63
C THR A 506 48.73 -4.74 -42.15
N THR A 507 49.73 -3.87 -42.16
CA THR A 507 49.59 -2.44 -41.85
C THR A 507 50.45 -1.59 -42.78
N SER A 508 50.01 -0.37 -43.08
CA SER A 508 50.76 0.61 -43.87
C SER A 508 51.54 1.58 -42.96
N GLY A 509 52.86 1.41 -42.87
CA GLY A 509 53.77 2.27 -42.10
C GLY A 509 54.44 1.57 -40.91
N ASN A 510 55.09 2.34 -40.03
CA ASN A 510 55.65 1.88 -38.75
C ASN A 510 54.50 1.64 -37.75
N GLY A 511 53.73 0.56 -37.98
CA GLY A 511 52.52 0.23 -37.23
C GLY A 511 52.75 0.10 -35.72
N GLU A 512 51.76 0.54 -34.95
CA GLU A 512 51.80 0.59 -33.49
C GLU A 512 51.16 -0.64 -32.84
N GLY A 513 51.48 -1.82 -33.37
CA GLY A 513 51.15 -3.07 -32.69
C GLY A 513 49.91 -3.80 -33.20
N ILE A 514 50.08 -4.80 -34.09
CA ILE A 514 49.03 -5.79 -34.41
C ILE A 514 49.41 -7.15 -33.82
N SER A 515 48.46 -7.84 -33.18
CA SER A 515 48.58 -9.28 -32.89
C SER A 515 47.42 -10.07 -33.49
N GLY A 516 47.57 -11.38 -33.60
CA GLY A 516 46.51 -12.31 -33.99
C GLY A 516 46.58 -12.73 -35.45
N PHE A 517 45.45 -12.79 -36.13
CA PHE A 517 45.33 -13.46 -37.43
C PHE A 517 44.61 -12.57 -38.45
N PHE A 518 45.28 -12.30 -39.56
CA PHE A 518 44.73 -11.63 -40.74
C PHE A 518 44.05 -10.29 -40.45
N ASN A 519 44.55 -9.57 -39.45
CA ASN A 519 44.12 -8.21 -39.16
C ASN A 519 44.79 -7.24 -40.13
N THR A 520 44.04 -6.24 -40.59
CA THR A 520 44.51 -5.22 -41.53
C THR A 520 44.25 -3.82 -41.00
N ALA A 521 45.04 -2.82 -41.41
CA ALA A 521 44.79 -1.42 -41.05
C ALA A 521 45.17 -0.45 -42.19
N SER A 522 44.33 0.57 -42.39
CA SER A 522 44.54 1.66 -43.36
C SER A 522 45.49 2.75 -42.81
N PRO A 523 46.17 3.54 -43.66
CA PRO A 523 47.14 4.54 -43.19
C PRO A 523 46.52 5.64 -42.32
N ALA A 524 47.15 5.95 -41.18
CA ALA A 524 46.80 7.02 -40.25
C ALA A 524 48.05 7.52 -39.47
N GLY A 525 47.87 8.56 -38.65
CA GLY A 525 48.92 9.03 -37.74
C GLY A 525 49.39 7.95 -36.75
N HIS A 526 48.45 7.18 -36.21
CA HIS A 526 48.67 5.97 -35.41
C HIS A 526 47.91 4.81 -36.07
N THR A 527 48.64 3.81 -36.57
CA THR A 527 48.07 2.75 -37.41
C THR A 527 48.28 1.37 -36.81
N GLY A 528 47.23 0.55 -36.82
CA GLY A 528 47.33 -0.90 -36.61
C GLY A 528 47.21 -1.34 -35.16
N VAL A 529 46.74 -0.54 -34.21
CA VAL A 529 46.59 -0.98 -32.82
C VAL A 529 45.47 -2.04 -32.73
N SER A 530 45.71 -3.33 -32.89
CA SER A 530 44.61 -4.33 -32.96
C SER A 530 45.02 -5.75 -32.58
N SER A 531 44.11 -6.47 -31.92
CA SER A 531 44.27 -7.90 -31.61
C SER A 531 43.10 -8.69 -32.18
N GLY A 532 43.22 -10.03 -32.19
CA GLY A 532 42.15 -10.94 -32.56
C GLY A 532 42.23 -11.41 -34.00
N PHE A 533 41.09 -11.49 -34.67
CA PHE A 533 40.97 -12.25 -35.92
C PHE A 533 40.21 -11.43 -36.97
N PHE A 534 40.81 -11.27 -38.15
CA PHE A 534 40.18 -10.69 -39.33
C PHE A 534 39.60 -9.28 -39.11
N ASN A 535 40.19 -8.49 -38.21
CA ASN A 535 39.78 -7.13 -37.96
C ASN A 535 40.38 -6.20 -39.04
N THR A 536 39.59 -5.22 -39.50
CA THR A 536 39.97 -4.23 -40.51
C THR A 536 39.89 -2.83 -39.91
N GLY A 537 41.05 -2.27 -39.56
CA GLY A 537 41.23 -0.88 -39.15
C GLY A 537 41.02 0.07 -40.33
N ILE A 538 40.05 0.97 -40.20
CA ILE A 538 39.91 2.14 -41.06
C ILE A 538 40.01 3.40 -40.23
N THR A 539 40.12 4.55 -40.87
CA THR A 539 40.20 5.85 -40.21
C THR A 539 38.80 6.39 -39.89
N ALA A 540 38.56 6.69 -38.62
CA ALA A 540 37.37 7.37 -38.14
C ALA A 540 37.71 8.26 -36.94
N ALA A 541 36.82 9.18 -36.59
CA ALA A 541 36.97 9.97 -35.38
C ALA A 541 36.64 9.12 -34.13
N MET A 542 37.42 9.28 -33.06
CA MET A 542 37.24 8.56 -31.80
C MET A 542 37.65 9.44 -30.62
N GLY A 543 36.72 9.73 -29.71
CA GLY A 543 36.95 10.61 -28.56
C GLY A 543 37.56 11.97 -28.99
N PRO A 544 38.73 12.37 -28.46
CA PRO A 544 39.38 13.63 -28.85
C PRO A 544 40.13 13.57 -30.19
N PHE A 545 40.22 12.39 -30.84
CA PHE A 545 41.01 12.20 -32.05
C PHE A 545 40.16 12.38 -33.32
N PRO A 546 40.56 13.26 -34.26
CA PRO A 546 39.86 13.45 -35.52
C PRO A 546 40.07 12.26 -36.48
N SER A 547 39.22 12.17 -37.51
CA SER A 547 39.40 11.18 -38.58
C SER A 547 40.77 11.34 -39.25
N GLY A 548 41.45 10.21 -39.51
CA GLY A 548 42.81 10.17 -40.05
C GLY A 548 43.92 10.15 -38.98
N ALA A 549 43.60 10.47 -37.72
CA ALA A 549 44.57 10.38 -36.63
C ALA A 549 44.81 8.92 -36.22
N LEU A 550 43.76 8.10 -36.15
CA LEU A 550 43.83 6.71 -35.70
C LEU A 550 43.26 5.75 -36.76
N SER A 551 43.84 4.56 -36.85
CA SER A 551 43.33 3.42 -37.63
C SER A 551 43.54 2.13 -36.87
N GLY A 552 42.47 1.40 -36.55
CA GLY A 552 42.50 0.23 -35.66
C GLY A 552 41.85 0.52 -34.31
N PHE A 553 42.53 0.21 -33.21
CA PHE A 553 41.98 0.09 -31.85
C PHE A 553 40.87 -0.97 -31.74
N ASN A 554 41.08 -2.10 -32.41
CA ASN A 554 40.09 -3.16 -32.50
C ASN A 554 40.54 -4.43 -31.76
N SER A 555 39.57 -5.17 -31.21
CA SER A 555 39.79 -6.47 -30.59
C SER A 555 38.61 -7.39 -30.86
N GLY A 556 38.84 -8.70 -30.86
CA GLY A 556 37.82 -9.70 -31.14
C GLY A 556 37.86 -10.18 -32.60
N LEU A 557 36.70 -10.31 -33.24
CA LEU A 557 36.55 -11.03 -34.50
C LEU A 557 35.78 -10.20 -35.54
N LEU A 558 36.34 -10.09 -36.75
CA LEU A 558 35.67 -9.52 -37.93
C LEU A 558 35.16 -8.08 -37.74
N ASN A 559 35.83 -7.28 -36.93
CA ASN A 559 35.46 -5.87 -36.74
C ASN A 559 36.06 -5.03 -37.85
N THR A 560 35.24 -4.20 -38.50
CA THR A 560 35.67 -3.14 -39.43
C THR A 560 35.38 -1.77 -38.82
N GLY A 561 36.39 -0.91 -38.66
CA GLY A 561 36.23 0.42 -38.06
C GLY A 561 37.43 0.88 -37.23
N THR A 562 37.20 1.89 -36.40
CA THR A 562 38.12 2.33 -35.33
C THR A 562 37.45 2.15 -33.96
N GLY A 563 38.18 1.66 -32.95
CA GLY A 563 37.69 1.60 -31.57
C GLY A 563 36.65 0.51 -31.29
N ASN A 564 36.68 -0.59 -32.04
CA ASN A 564 35.70 -1.67 -31.95
C ASN A 564 36.23 -2.87 -31.17
N SER A 565 35.60 -3.18 -30.04
CA SER A 565 35.76 -4.46 -29.36
C SER A 565 34.53 -5.33 -29.56
N GLY A 566 34.77 -6.59 -29.92
CA GLY A 566 33.73 -7.61 -29.97
C GLY A 566 33.66 -8.34 -31.30
N LEU A 567 32.46 -8.49 -31.84
CA LEU A 567 32.19 -9.29 -33.04
C LEU A 567 31.47 -8.44 -34.10
N LEU A 568 31.94 -8.51 -35.35
CA LEU A 568 31.24 -7.95 -36.52
C LEU A 568 30.90 -6.45 -36.42
N SER A 569 31.70 -5.67 -35.67
CA SER A 569 31.40 -4.26 -35.38
C SER A 569 30.00 -4.04 -34.80
N LEU A 570 29.43 -5.02 -34.07
CA LEU A 570 28.05 -4.96 -33.58
C LEU A 570 27.79 -3.72 -32.74
N ALA A 571 28.76 -3.30 -31.93
CA ALA A 571 28.71 -2.07 -31.14
C ALA A 571 28.47 -0.82 -32.01
N GLN A 572 29.02 -0.76 -33.23
CA GLN A 572 28.79 0.33 -34.17
C GLN A 572 27.47 0.22 -34.94
N ILE A 573 27.04 -1.00 -35.26
CA ILE A 573 25.78 -1.22 -35.98
C ILE A 573 24.59 -0.83 -35.10
N LEU A 574 24.62 -1.19 -33.82
CA LEU A 574 23.56 -0.86 -32.86
C LEU A 574 23.35 0.65 -32.73
N LEU A 575 24.39 1.47 -32.86
CA LEU A 575 24.28 2.94 -32.81
C LEU A 575 23.53 3.55 -33.98
N LYS A 576 23.50 2.88 -35.13
CA LYS A 576 22.75 3.37 -36.29
C LYS A 576 21.26 3.03 -36.21
N LEU A 577 20.86 2.21 -35.24
CA LEU A 577 19.48 1.74 -35.05
C LEU A 577 18.72 2.52 -33.97
N THR A 578 19.43 3.33 -33.18
CA THR A 578 18.90 4.29 -32.20
C THR A 578 18.97 5.69 -32.78
#